data_AF-A0AAE1LR89-F1
#
_entry.id   AF-A0AAE1LR89-F1
#
_cell.length_a   1.000
_cell.length_b   1.000
_cell.length_c   1.000
_cell.angle_alpha   90.00
_cell.angle_beta   90.00
_cell.angle_gamma   90.00
#
_symmetry.space_group_name_H-M   'P 1'
#
loop_
_entity.id
_entity.type
_entity.pdbx_description
1 polymer ?
#
loop_
_entity_poly.entity_id
_entity_poly.type
_entity_poly.pdbx_seq_one_letter_code
_entity_poly.pdbx_strand_id
1 'polypeptide(L)' 'MNGKVRYTTTQRGACKAVHGGYMYMYTLHREVKLGASWRCELRGKCNGRMVVGGRDYVVADTETSHSFH' A
#
# COMPACT_ATOMS: atom_id res chain seq x y z
N MET A 1 3.48 6.66 -10.44
CA MET A 1 2.34 7.39 -11.04
C MET A 1 1.37 7.79 -9.92
N ASN A 2 0.64 8.91 -10.01
CA ASN A 2 -0.40 9.25 -9.03
C ASN A 2 -1.72 8.60 -9.47
N GLY A 3 -2.15 7.53 -8.78
CA GLY A 3 -3.40 6.84 -9.09
C GLY A 3 -4.26 6.63 -7.85
N LYS A 4 -5.56 6.43 -8.07
CA LYS A 4 -6.50 6.10 -7.00
C LYS A 4 -6.28 4.65 -6.56
N VAL A 5 -6.30 4.43 -5.25
CA VAL A 5 -6.19 3.11 -4.63
C VAL A 5 -7.55 2.42 -4.64
N ARG A 6 -7.53 1.11 -4.89
CA ARG A 6 -8.70 0.25 -4.69
C ARG A 6 -8.53 -0.51 -3.39
N TYR A 7 -9.59 -0.68 -2.62
CA TYR A 7 -9.55 -1.49 -1.40
C TYR A 7 -10.21 -2.83 -1.60
N THR A 8 -9.69 -3.83 -0.89
CA THR A 8 -10.27 -5.16 -0.78
C THR A 8 -10.11 -5.66 0.65
N THR A 9 -10.86 -6.68 1.03
CA THR A 9 -10.80 -7.30 2.35
C THR A 9 -10.32 -8.74 2.22
N THR A 10 -9.49 -9.18 3.16
CA THR A 10 -9.16 -10.61 3.27
C THR A 10 -10.34 -11.38 3.82
N GLN A 11 -10.31 -12.71 3.66
CA GLN A 11 -11.29 -13.62 4.28
C GLN A 11 -11.35 -13.47 5.81
N ARG A 12 -10.30 -12.94 6.45
CA ARG A 12 -10.23 -12.66 7.89
C ARG A 12 -10.57 -11.21 8.25
N GLY A 13 -11.12 -10.44 7.30
CA GLY A 13 -11.57 -9.06 7.52
C GLY A 13 -10.48 -7.99 7.50
N ALA A 14 -9.23 -8.32 7.19
CA ALA A 14 -8.16 -7.32 7.11
C ALA A 14 -8.28 -6.49 5.82
N CYS A 15 -8.22 -5.17 5.93
CA CYS A 15 -8.24 -4.27 4.77
C CYS A 15 -6.89 -4.28 4.03
N LYS A 16 -6.97 -4.36 2.70
CA LYS A 16 -5.84 -4.30 1.77
C LYS A 16 -6.08 -3.22 0.73
N ALA A 17 -5.01 -2.53 0.38
CA ALA A 17 -4.96 -1.60 -0.74
C ALA A 17 -4.37 -2.30 -1.97
N VAL A 18 -4.92 -2.03 -3.15
CA VAL A 18 -4.47 -2.55 -4.45
C VAL A 18 -4.08 -1.38 -5.33
N HIS A 19 -2.83 -1.37 -5.77
CA HIS A 19 -2.25 -0.34 -6.64
C HIS A 19 -1.12 -0.93 -7.49
N GLY A 20 -0.99 -0.52 -8.74
CA GLY A 20 0.12 -0.96 -9.62
C GLY A 20 0.23 -2.48 -9.83
N GLY A 21 -0.85 -3.24 -9.64
CA GLY A 21 -0.83 -4.71 -9.70
C GLY A 21 -0.37 -5.39 -8.40
N TYR A 22 -0.02 -4.63 -7.36
CA TYR A 22 0.41 -5.13 -6.07
C TYR A 22 -0.64 -4.94 -4.98
N MET A 23 -0.57 -5.79 -3.96
CA MET A 23 -1.39 -5.68 -2.75
C MET A 23 -0.56 -5.16 -1.59
N TYR A 24 -1.16 -4.28 -0.80
CA TYR A 24 -0.56 -3.66 0.37
C TYR A 24 -1.45 -3.81 1.58
N MET A 25 -0.85 -4.06 2.74
CA MET A 25 -1.51 -4.11 4.04
C MET A 25 -1.33 -2.78 4.78
N TYR A 26 -2.39 -2.37 5.48
CA TYR A 26 -2.38 -1.16 6.29
C TYR A 26 -1.37 -1.28 7.43
N THR A 27 -0.56 -0.25 7.64
CA THR A 27 0.38 -0.19 8.77
C THR A 27 -0.26 0.63 9.89
N LEU A 28 -0.95 -0.06 10.80
CA LEU A 28 -1.79 0.47 11.90
C LEU A 28 -1.18 1.55 12.81
N HIS A 29 0.14 1.81 12.72
CA HIS A 29 0.84 2.77 13.58
C HIS A 29 1.67 3.80 12.80
N ARG A 30 1.46 3.93 11.48
CA ARG A 30 2.21 4.87 10.65
C ARG A 30 1.25 5.71 9.81
N GLU A 31 0.46 6.51 10.50
CA GLU A 31 -0.08 7.72 9.90
C GLU A 31 1.08 8.72 9.83
N VAL A 32 1.50 9.03 8.60
CA VAL A 32 2.48 10.07 8.34
C VAL A 32 1.73 11.36 8.03
N LYS A 33 2.41 12.53 8.09
CA LYS A 33 1.79 13.82 7.76
C LYS A 33 1.07 13.84 6.40
N LEU A 34 1.50 12.97 5.48
CA LEU A 34 0.98 12.86 4.12
C LEU A 34 -0.17 11.84 3.96
N GLY A 35 -0.48 11.05 4.98
CA GLY A 35 -1.56 10.07 4.97
C GLY A 35 -1.22 8.72 5.59
N ALA A 36 -1.95 7.70 5.18
CA ALA A 36 -1.84 6.33 5.66
C ALA A 36 -0.65 5.61 5.02
N SER A 37 0.24 5.02 5.83
CA SER A 37 1.32 4.16 5.32
C SER A 37 0.83 2.73 5.11
N TRP A 38 1.17 2.18 3.95
CA TRP A 38 0.88 0.82 3.51
C TRP A 38 2.17 0.10 3.13
N ARG A 39 2.22 -1.21 3.38
CA ARG A 39 3.37 -2.06 3.04
C ARG A 39 2.91 -3.21 2.18
N CYS A 40 3.71 -3.61 1.19
CA CYS A 40 3.40 -4.76 0.36
C CYS A 40 3.09 -6.00 1.21
N GLU A 41 2.09 -6.77 0.78
CA GLU A 41 1.63 -7.99 1.46
C GLU A 41 2.75 -9.04 1.59
N LEU A 42 3.66 -9.10 0.61
CA LEU A 42 4.82 -10.00 0.60
C LEU A 42 5.94 -9.53 1.55
N ARG A 43 5.57 -9.00 2.73
CA ARG A 43 6.48 -8.49 3.74
C ARG A 43 7.60 -9.51 4.01
N GLY A 44 8.85 -9.06 3.94
CA GLY A 44 10.04 -9.89 4.13
C GLY A 44 10.67 -10.38 2.82
N LYS A 45 9.89 -10.46 1.74
CA LYS A 45 10.38 -10.71 0.36
C LYS A 45 10.34 -9.45 -0.51
N CYS A 46 9.38 -8.56 -0.21
CA CYS A 46 9.20 -7.27 -0.86
C CYS A 46 9.35 -6.14 0.16
N ASN A 47 10.04 -5.08 -0.25
CA ASN A 47 10.21 -3.86 0.54
C ASN A 47 9.33 -2.71 0.06
N GLY A 48 8.47 -2.95 -0.92
CA GLY A 48 7.47 -2.00 -1.43
C GLY A 48 6.63 -1.37 -0.32
N ARG A 49 6.55 -0.04 -0.36
CA ARG A 49 5.77 0.82 0.53
C ARG A 49 5.02 1.84 -0.28
N MET A 50 3.83 2.16 0.19
CA MET A 50 2.96 3.14 -0.41
C MET A 50 2.41 4.05 0.70
N VAL A 51 2.23 5.32 0.41
CA VAL A 51 1.50 6.28 1.25
C VAL A 51 0.26 6.71 0.48
N VAL A 52 -0.88 6.57 1.13
CA VAL A 52 -2.18 6.95 0.59
C VAL A 52 -2.66 8.19 1.32
N GLY A 53 -2.78 9.29 0.60
CA GLY A 53 -3.26 10.56 1.11
C GLY A 53 -4.78 10.67 1.06
N GLY A 54 -5.28 11.89 1.30
CA GLY A 54 -6.71 12.17 1.25
C GLY A 54 -7.35 11.80 -0.09
N ARG A 55 -8.60 11.31 -0.03
CA ARG A 55 -9.40 10.83 -1.19
C ARG A 55 -8.84 9.57 -1.88
N ASP A 56 -8.07 8.76 -1.16
CA ASP A 56 -7.54 7.46 -1.62
C ASP A 56 -6.54 7.56 -2.77
N TYR A 57 -5.81 8.66 -2.88
CA TYR A 57 -4.76 8.81 -3.89
C TYR A 57 -3.39 8.43 -3.33
N VAL A 58 -2.62 7.70 -4.14
CA VAL A 58 -1.22 7.44 -3.85
C VAL A 58 -0.44 8.75 -3.92
N VAL A 59 0.19 9.11 -2.81
CA VAL A 59 1.04 10.31 -2.70
C VAL A 59 2.53 9.97 -2.67
N ALA A 60 2.86 8.72 -2.34
CA ALA A 60 4.20 8.16 -2.49
C ALA A 60 4.10 6.65 -2.71
N ASP A 61 4.88 6.10 -3.63
CA ASP A 61 5.04 4.66 -3.81
C ASP A 61 6.48 4.33 -4.16
N THR A 62 7.00 3.27 -3.57
CA THR A 62 8.33 2.74 -3.88
C THR A 62 8.16 1.57 -4.86
N GLU A 63 7.58 1.82 -6.03
CA GLU A 63 7.31 0.80 -7.07
C GLU A 63 8.58 0.00 -7.43
N THR A 64 9.74 0.66 -7.49
CA THR A 64 11.04 0.02 -7.76
C THR A 64 11.53 -0.95 -6.68
N SER A 65 10.90 -0.94 -5.49
CA SER A 65 11.19 -1.85 -4.38
C SER A 65 10.33 -3.11 -4.36
N HIS A 66 9.46 -3.28 -5.36
CA HIS A 66 8.79 -4.53 -5.62
C HIS A 66 9.76 -5.45 -6.34
N SER A 67 10.39 -6.36 -5.58
CA SER A 67 11.26 -7.40 -6.15
C SER A 67 10.46 -8.17 -7.20
N PHE A 68 10.84 -8.04 -8.48
CA PHE A 68 10.32 -8.87 -9.56
C PHE A 68 10.55 -10.33 -9.18
N HIS A 69 9.48 -11.11 -9.15
CA HIS A 69 9.54 -12.52 -8.81
C HIS A 69 8.85 -13.34 -9.87
#